data_AF-A0AAD4CRH3-F1
#
_entry.id   AF-A0AAD4CRH3-F1
#
_cell.length_a   1.000
_cell.length_b   1.000
_cell.length_c   1.000
_cell.angle_alpha   90.00
_cell.angle_beta   90.00
_cell.angle_gamma   90.00
#
_symmetry.space_group_name_H-M   'P 1'
#
loop_
_entity.id
_entity.type
_entity.pdbx_description
1 polymer ?
#
loop_
_entity_poly.entity_id
_entity_poly.type
_entity_poly.pdbx_seq_one_letter_code
_entity_poly.pdbx_strand_id
1 'polypeptide(L)'
;MGDSVVLPASRSHLESLPVELIQEIFLHCLEFNLPRASAYISRVLSNPMLYKWLIRLAFSSSNESSKRNHFFAGDFLPPQLDFFTFRPSQRRDLQKDILNTRWCTLRLFRKCQREYVQRALNLLSRDLVFSPEDLHTLSTIDQFFDLNPNSHDRGHCGRRSASGDLTLTGLDHNTGTEYHIAVWFHFGAVQVLKHTRVDADHDLFRLPTCSLEAPLPMPDRLLRAPWTEEQLDFLQLLSADTCLDETRSRRVLRQTIKDRDYKAFERLLGLHIRNWLYKYPKRWPVLPNHFQVALKYAENAREDPFLQLLVSQRWDDLSDDELLLKGEVMKQMRVGCT
;
A
#
# COMPACT_ATOMS: atom_id res chain seq x y z
N MET A 1 -58.58 -9.11 7.79
CA MET A 1 -57.11 -9.06 7.79
C MET A 1 -56.72 -8.29 6.54
N GLY A 2 -56.35 -7.02 6.71
CA GLY A 2 -56.06 -6.13 5.58
C GLY A 2 -54.62 -6.31 5.12
N ASP A 3 -54.44 -6.64 3.85
CA ASP A 3 -53.15 -6.65 3.19
C ASP A 3 -52.66 -5.21 3.05
N SER A 4 -51.67 -4.85 3.87
CA SER A 4 -50.93 -3.60 3.74
C SER A 4 -50.07 -3.67 2.49
N VAL A 5 -50.58 -3.15 1.37
CA VAL A 5 -49.80 -2.88 0.16
C VAL A 5 -48.74 -1.84 0.52
N VAL A 6 -47.49 -2.28 0.67
CA VAL A 6 -46.34 -1.39 0.83
C VAL A 6 -46.10 -0.71 -0.52
N LEU A 7 -46.58 0.52 -0.67
CA LEU A 7 -46.22 1.38 -1.80
C LEU A 7 -44.69 1.57 -1.78
N PRO A 8 -44.00 1.46 -2.93
CA PRO A 8 -42.56 1.73 -2.98
C PRO A 8 -42.33 3.17 -2.52
N ALA A 9 -41.49 3.35 -1.50
CA ALA A 9 -41.15 4.66 -0.97
C ALA A 9 -40.70 5.59 -2.11
N SER A 10 -41.30 6.79 -2.20
CA SER A 10 -40.92 7.76 -3.22
C SER A 10 -39.44 8.12 -3.03
N ARG A 11 -38.67 8.03 -4.11
CA ARG A 11 -37.26 8.45 -4.10
C ARG A 11 -37.15 9.90 -3.62
N SER A 12 -36.11 10.18 -2.83
CA SER A 12 -35.77 11.57 -2.49
C SER A 12 -35.45 12.37 -3.75
N HIS A 13 -35.45 13.71 -3.66
CA HIS A 13 -35.06 14.57 -4.78
C HIS A 13 -33.65 14.23 -5.29
N LEU A 14 -32.72 13.92 -4.37
CA LEU A 14 -31.35 13.52 -4.71
C LEU A 14 -31.30 12.18 -5.46
N GLU A 15 -32.10 11.19 -5.05
CA GLU A 15 -32.18 9.89 -5.73
C GLU A 15 -32.96 9.93 -7.05
N SER A 16 -33.69 11.01 -7.29
CA SER A 16 -34.43 11.25 -8.53
C SER A 16 -33.59 11.97 -9.58
N LEU A 17 -32.40 12.46 -9.23
CA LEU A 17 -31.47 13.06 -10.18
C LEU A 17 -30.94 12.01 -11.18
N PRO A 18 -30.57 12.44 -12.40
CA PRO A 18 -29.74 11.65 -13.30
C PRO A 18 -28.48 11.12 -12.61
N VAL A 19 -28.05 9.93 -13.03
CA VAL A 19 -26.90 9.22 -12.48
C VAL A 19 -25.65 10.09 -12.53
N GLU A 20 -25.47 10.82 -13.62
CA GLU A 20 -24.33 11.69 -13.90
C GLU A 20 -24.24 12.82 -12.87
N LEU A 21 -25.38 13.44 -12.53
CA LEU A 21 -25.42 14.52 -11.53
C LEU A 21 -25.13 14.00 -10.13
N ILE A 22 -25.60 12.80 -9.78
CA ILE A 22 -25.28 12.17 -8.48
C ILE A 22 -23.77 11.90 -8.40
N GLN A 23 -23.16 11.40 -9.48
CA GLN A 23 -21.72 11.15 -9.56
C GLN A 23 -20.93 12.47 -9.49
N GLU A 24 -21.37 13.51 -10.17
CA GLU A 24 -20.75 14.84 -10.14
C GLU A 24 -20.82 15.48 -8.75
N ILE A 25 -21.99 15.42 -8.09
CA ILE A 25 -22.16 15.86 -6.70
C ILE A 25 -21.17 15.12 -5.79
N PHE A 26 -21.05 13.80 -5.94
CA PHE A 26 -20.11 13.02 -5.16
C PHE A 26 -18.65 13.40 -5.43
N LEU A 27 -18.26 13.64 -6.69
CA LEU A 27 -16.90 14.07 -7.04
C LEU A 27 -16.55 15.45 -6.48
N HIS A 28 -17.54 16.33 -6.34
CA HIS A 28 -17.36 17.64 -5.72
C HIS A 28 -17.19 17.59 -4.20
N CYS A 29 -17.97 16.75 -3.50
CA CYS A 29 -17.95 16.72 -2.03
C CYS A 29 -17.03 15.64 -1.44
N LEU A 30 -16.78 14.56 -2.18
CA LEU A 30 -16.04 13.36 -1.76
C LEU A 30 -16.52 12.78 -0.41
N GLU A 31 -17.82 12.91 -0.11
CA GLU A 31 -18.42 12.48 1.15
C GLU A 31 -18.79 10.98 1.11
N PHE A 32 -17.99 10.15 1.77
CA PHE A 32 -18.21 8.69 1.78
C PHE A 32 -19.42 8.24 2.61
N ASN A 33 -20.05 9.13 3.37
CA ASN A 33 -21.35 8.86 3.99
C ASN A 33 -22.50 8.93 2.98
N LEU A 34 -22.34 9.62 1.85
CA LEU A 34 -23.35 9.69 0.79
C LEU A 34 -23.75 8.31 0.23
N PRO A 35 -22.83 7.43 -0.22
CA PRO A 35 -23.17 6.07 -0.63
C PRO A 35 -23.62 5.16 0.53
N ARG A 36 -23.45 5.57 1.79
CA ARG A 36 -23.95 4.82 2.96
C ARG A 36 -25.39 5.19 3.32
N ALA A 37 -25.82 6.41 2.98
CA ALA A 37 -27.14 6.92 3.30
C ALA A 37 -28.27 6.30 2.44
N SER A 38 -27.94 5.81 1.24
CA SER A 38 -28.92 5.19 0.34
C SER A 38 -28.31 4.05 -0.47
N ALA A 39 -29.02 2.91 -0.52
CA ALA A 39 -28.64 1.78 -1.36
C ALA A 39 -28.71 2.10 -2.86
N TYR A 40 -29.62 2.99 -3.27
CA TYR A 40 -29.69 3.46 -4.66
C TYR A 40 -28.46 4.27 -5.01
N ILE A 41 -28.12 5.27 -4.19
CA ILE A 41 -26.92 6.11 -4.39
C ILE A 41 -25.66 5.23 -4.36
N SER A 42 -25.58 4.28 -3.43
CA SER A 42 -24.48 3.31 -3.37
C SER A 42 -24.28 2.58 -4.69
N ARG A 43 -25.37 2.13 -5.33
CA ARG A 43 -25.32 1.44 -6.63
C ARG A 43 -24.90 2.39 -7.75
N VAL A 44 -25.41 3.62 -7.77
CA VAL A 44 -25.06 4.66 -8.75
C VAL A 44 -23.57 5.03 -8.67
N LEU A 45 -23.02 5.12 -7.46
CA LEU A 45 -21.62 5.43 -7.21
C LEU A 45 -20.71 4.20 -7.30
N SER A 46 -21.26 3.00 -7.48
CA SER A 46 -20.51 1.77 -7.66
C SER A 46 -19.96 1.63 -9.08
N ASN A 47 -19.16 2.61 -9.50
CA ASN A 47 -18.59 2.70 -10.83
C ASN A 47 -17.07 2.43 -10.76
N PRO A 48 -16.54 1.44 -11.50
CA PRO A 48 -15.10 1.15 -11.53
C PRO A 48 -14.23 2.36 -11.89
N MET A 49 -14.72 3.26 -12.75
CA MET A 49 -13.97 4.45 -13.14
C MET A 49 -13.84 5.44 -11.97
N LEU A 50 -14.92 5.68 -11.21
CA LEU A 50 -14.89 6.51 -10.00
C LEU A 50 -13.85 5.97 -9.01
N TYR A 51 -13.84 4.67 -8.77
CA TYR A 51 -12.87 4.04 -7.86
C TYR A 51 -11.42 4.26 -8.30
N LYS A 52 -11.14 4.17 -9.61
CA LYS A 52 -9.82 4.46 -10.16
C LYS A 52 -9.45 5.93 -9.97
N TRP A 53 -10.36 6.87 -10.24
CA TRP A 53 -10.11 8.30 -10.03
C TRP A 53 -9.84 8.62 -8.56
N LEU A 54 -10.62 8.06 -7.64
CA LEU A 54 -10.41 8.23 -6.20
C LEU A 54 -9.04 7.70 -5.76
N ILE A 55 -8.64 6.51 -6.23
CA ILE A 55 -7.31 5.95 -5.93
C ILE A 55 -6.20 6.84 -6.50
N ARG A 56 -6.31 7.26 -7.76
CA ARG A 56 -5.32 8.14 -8.41
C ARG A 56 -5.21 9.48 -7.68
N LEU A 57 -6.31 10.10 -7.31
CA LEU A 57 -6.32 11.34 -6.54
C LEU A 57 -5.65 11.16 -5.17
N ALA A 58 -6.03 10.11 -4.45
CA ALA A 58 -5.61 9.92 -3.06
C ALA A 58 -4.18 9.38 -2.93
N PHE A 59 -3.72 8.52 -3.84
CA PHE A 59 -2.49 7.74 -3.67
C PHE A 59 -1.37 8.05 -4.68
N SER A 60 -1.50 9.05 -5.56
CA SER A 60 -0.41 9.46 -6.47
C SER A 60 0.64 10.34 -5.80
N SER A 61 1.87 10.29 -6.28
CA SER A 61 2.97 11.11 -5.76
C SER A 61 2.80 12.58 -6.12
N SER A 62 3.12 13.46 -5.19
CA SER A 62 3.01 14.91 -5.34
C SER A 62 4.33 15.51 -5.80
N ASN A 63 4.77 15.14 -7.01
CA ASN A 63 6.03 15.61 -7.57
C ASN A 63 5.84 16.98 -8.25
N GLU A 64 6.83 17.87 -8.14
CA GLU A 64 6.74 19.18 -8.80
C GLU A 64 6.74 19.06 -10.33
N SER A 65 7.42 18.06 -10.90
CA SER A 65 7.34 17.74 -12.33
C SER A 65 5.93 17.32 -12.79
N SER A 66 5.08 16.80 -11.89
CA SER A 66 3.71 16.41 -12.24
C SER A 66 2.86 17.62 -12.68
N LYS A 67 3.12 18.81 -12.12
CA LYS A 67 2.47 20.07 -12.54
C LYS A 67 2.91 20.47 -13.95
N ARG A 68 4.23 20.45 -14.17
CA ARG A 68 4.85 20.87 -15.44
C ARG A 68 4.46 19.98 -16.62
N ASN A 69 4.36 18.68 -16.39
CA ASN A 69 4.06 17.69 -17.42
C ASN A 69 2.55 17.42 -17.59
N HIS A 70 1.68 18.20 -16.93
CA HIS A 70 0.23 18.00 -16.93
C HIS A 70 -0.18 16.55 -16.60
N PHE A 71 0.50 15.94 -15.62
CA PHE A 71 0.33 14.52 -15.31
C PHE A 71 -1.12 14.18 -14.96
N PHE A 72 -1.83 15.07 -14.28
CA PHE A 72 -3.23 14.88 -13.86
C PHE A 72 -4.25 15.50 -14.84
N ALA A 73 -3.92 15.59 -16.13
CA ALA A 73 -4.87 16.05 -17.15
C ALA A 73 -6.18 15.23 -17.21
N GLY A 74 -7.18 15.78 -17.91
CA GLY A 74 -8.58 15.33 -17.93
C GLY A 74 -8.82 13.86 -18.32
N ASP A 75 -7.88 13.27 -19.06
CA ASP A 75 -7.91 11.86 -19.46
C ASP A 75 -7.53 10.90 -18.31
N PHE A 76 -6.84 11.40 -17.27
CA PHE A 76 -6.39 10.63 -16.13
C PHE A 76 -7.18 10.91 -14.85
N LEU A 77 -7.48 12.17 -14.58
CA LEU A 77 -8.40 12.61 -13.53
C LEU A 77 -9.42 13.58 -14.13
N PRO A 78 -10.71 13.44 -13.79
CA PRO A 78 -11.70 14.37 -14.28
C PRO A 78 -11.42 15.78 -13.71
N PRO A 79 -11.78 16.86 -14.43
CA PRO A 79 -11.43 18.23 -14.05
C PRO A 79 -11.92 18.65 -12.65
N GLN A 80 -12.99 18.04 -12.14
CA GLN A 80 -13.52 18.27 -10.79
C GLN A 80 -12.54 17.81 -9.70
N LEU A 81 -11.64 16.88 -10.01
CA LEU A 81 -10.66 16.31 -9.09
C LEU A 81 -9.26 16.90 -9.33
N ASP A 82 -9.09 18.18 -9.01
CA ASP A 82 -7.77 18.83 -9.10
C ASP A 82 -6.86 18.34 -7.97
N PHE A 83 -5.95 17.44 -8.31
CA PHE A 83 -4.96 16.85 -7.41
C PHE A 83 -4.18 17.87 -6.57
N PHE A 84 -3.82 19.03 -7.14
CA PHE A 84 -2.95 19.99 -6.46
C PHE A 84 -3.69 20.92 -5.49
N THR A 85 -5.03 20.92 -5.52
CA THR A 85 -5.84 21.71 -4.58
C THR A 85 -5.97 21.04 -3.21
N PHE A 86 -5.79 19.72 -3.13
CA PHE A 86 -5.95 18.97 -1.89
C PHE A 86 -4.72 19.12 -0.99
N ARG A 87 -4.95 19.55 0.25
CA ARG A 87 -3.90 19.56 1.28
C ARG A 87 -3.49 18.13 1.65
N PRO A 88 -2.25 17.91 2.13
CA PRO A 88 -1.79 16.60 2.58
C PRO A 88 -2.73 15.92 3.59
N SER A 89 -3.33 16.68 4.51
CA SER A 89 -4.30 16.16 5.48
C SER A 89 -5.60 15.69 4.84
N GLN A 90 -6.17 16.45 3.90
CA GLN A 90 -7.38 16.08 3.17
C GLN A 90 -7.14 14.81 2.35
N ARG A 91 -5.98 14.72 1.70
CA ARG A 91 -5.58 13.50 0.99
C ARG A 91 -5.46 12.31 1.92
N ARG A 92 -4.83 12.46 3.08
CA ARG A 92 -4.75 11.40 4.09
C ARG A 92 -6.13 10.93 4.54
N ASP A 93 -7.06 11.85 4.76
CA ASP A 93 -8.42 11.52 5.20
C ASP A 93 -9.17 10.77 4.09
N LEU A 94 -9.03 11.21 2.83
CA LEU A 94 -9.54 10.48 1.66
C LEU A 94 -8.91 9.08 1.51
N GLN A 95 -7.60 8.95 1.70
CA GLN A 95 -6.91 7.65 1.69
C GLN A 95 -7.48 6.72 2.77
N LYS A 96 -7.69 7.24 3.98
CA LYS A 96 -8.29 6.50 5.09
C LYS A 96 -9.70 6.03 4.74
N ASP A 97 -10.54 6.88 4.15
CA ASP A 97 -11.90 6.50 3.77
C ASP A 97 -11.91 5.44 2.66
N ILE A 98 -11.08 5.62 1.63
CA ILE A 98 -10.91 4.64 0.54
C ILE A 98 -10.45 3.28 1.10
N LEU A 99 -9.42 3.25 1.94
CA LEU A 99 -8.91 2.02 2.57
C LEU A 99 -9.90 1.37 3.54
N ASN A 100 -11.02 1.99 3.88
CA ASN A 100 -12.07 1.35 4.67
C ASN A 100 -13.25 0.84 3.81
N THR A 101 -13.24 1.07 2.50
CA THR A 101 -14.31 0.64 1.59
C THR A 101 -14.13 -0.76 1.04
N ARG A 102 -15.21 -1.54 0.90
CA ARG A 102 -15.14 -2.94 0.42
C ARG A 102 -14.57 -3.09 -0.99
N TRP A 103 -14.76 -2.10 -1.87
CA TRP A 103 -14.27 -2.14 -3.24
C TRP A 103 -12.75 -1.90 -3.36
N CYS A 104 -12.13 -1.34 -2.33
CA CYS A 104 -10.70 -1.09 -2.29
C CYS A 104 -9.95 -2.41 -2.03
N THR A 105 -9.45 -3.01 -3.11
CA THR A 105 -8.77 -4.32 -3.14
C THR A 105 -7.35 -4.18 -3.70
N LEU A 106 -6.48 -5.17 -3.44
CA LEU A 106 -5.12 -5.17 -4.00
C LEU A 106 -5.17 -5.22 -5.51
N ARG A 107 -6.06 -6.05 -6.08
CA ARG A 107 -6.26 -6.15 -7.53
C ARG A 107 -6.55 -4.79 -8.18
N LEU A 108 -7.43 -3.99 -7.57
CA LEU A 108 -7.72 -2.65 -8.08
C LEU A 108 -6.52 -1.72 -7.95
N PHE A 109 -5.80 -1.77 -6.83
CA PHE A 109 -4.55 -1.01 -6.66
C PHE A 109 -3.55 -1.36 -7.75
N ARG A 110 -3.26 -2.65 -7.97
CA ARG A 110 -2.33 -3.13 -9.00
C ARG A 110 -2.71 -2.65 -10.40
N LYS A 111 -4.00 -2.63 -10.73
CA LYS A 111 -4.49 -2.04 -11.98
C LYS A 111 -4.18 -0.54 -12.07
N CYS A 112 -4.48 0.21 -11.01
CA CYS A 112 -4.14 1.64 -10.95
C CYS A 112 -2.62 1.88 -11.01
N GLN A 113 -1.79 1.03 -10.42
CA GLN A 113 -0.33 1.11 -10.49
C GLN A 113 0.16 0.96 -11.93
N ARG A 114 -0.30 -0.08 -12.64
CA ARG A 114 0.05 -0.31 -14.04
C ARG A 114 -0.29 0.90 -14.91
N GLU A 115 -1.53 1.37 -14.82
CA GLU A 115 -2.00 2.55 -15.57
C GLU A 115 -1.21 3.82 -15.19
N TYR A 116 -0.81 3.98 -13.93
CA TYR A 116 -0.01 5.11 -13.44
C TYR A 116 1.42 5.07 -13.98
N VAL A 117 2.09 3.91 -13.92
CA VAL A 117 3.45 3.70 -14.41
C VAL A 117 3.51 3.92 -15.92
N GLN A 118 2.57 3.34 -16.68
CA GLN A 118 2.52 3.54 -18.13
C GLN A 118 2.40 5.03 -18.48
N ARG A 119 1.54 5.76 -17.76
CA ARG A 119 1.39 7.20 -17.97
C ARG A 119 2.66 7.97 -17.63
N ALA A 120 3.30 7.64 -16.51
CA ALA A 120 4.55 8.26 -16.11
C ALA A 120 5.63 8.07 -17.17
N LEU A 121 5.80 6.84 -17.67
CA LEU A 121 6.73 6.57 -18.75
C LEU A 121 6.38 7.39 -19.99
N ASN A 122 5.16 7.27 -20.53
CA ASN A 122 4.76 7.99 -21.73
C ASN A 122 4.98 9.51 -21.66
N LEU A 123 4.76 10.13 -20.49
CA LEU A 123 4.95 11.57 -20.32
C LEU A 123 6.41 11.96 -20.11
N LEU A 124 7.16 11.19 -19.31
CA LEU A 124 8.54 11.54 -18.95
C LEU A 124 9.53 11.13 -20.05
N SER A 125 9.18 10.14 -20.86
CA SER A 125 10.03 9.64 -21.94
C SER A 125 9.68 10.19 -23.32
N ARG A 126 8.68 11.07 -23.43
CA ARG A 126 8.18 11.60 -24.71
C ARG A 126 9.28 12.19 -25.60
N ASP A 127 10.22 12.88 -24.97
CA ASP A 127 11.30 13.62 -25.65
C ASP A 127 12.62 12.82 -25.66
N LEU A 128 12.59 11.55 -25.23
CA LEU A 128 13.74 10.65 -25.15
C LEU A 128 13.75 9.67 -26.32
N VAL A 129 14.95 9.44 -26.87
CA VAL A 129 15.24 8.44 -27.89
C VAL A 129 15.87 7.23 -27.21
N PHE A 130 15.32 6.05 -27.49
CA PHE A 130 15.73 4.78 -26.88
C PHE A 130 16.40 3.88 -27.91
N SER A 131 17.19 2.91 -27.41
CA SER A 131 17.65 1.81 -28.25
C SER A 131 16.47 0.96 -28.75
N PRO A 132 16.59 0.23 -29.88
CA PRO A 132 15.53 -0.66 -30.35
C PRO A 132 15.13 -1.73 -29.32
N GLU A 133 16.08 -2.20 -28.52
CA GLU A 133 15.85 -3.17 -27.44
C GLU A 133 15.03 -2.56 -26.30
N ASP A 134 15.38 -1.34 -25.87
CA ASP A 134 14.63 -0.62 -24.84
C ASP A 134 13.22 -0.27 -25.31
N LEU A 135 13.03 0.08 -26.59
CA LEU A 135 11.70 0.30 -27.18
C LEU A 135 10.86 -0.97 -27.14
N HIS A 136 11.44 -2.12 -27.46
CA HIS A 136 10.75 -3.40 -27.36
C HIS A 136 10.36 -3.70 -25.90
N THR A 137 11.27 -3.45 -24.96
CA THR A 137 11.03 -3.62 -23.53
C THR A 137 9.91 -2.71 -23.03
N LEU A 138 9.89 -1.44 -23.42
CA LEU A 138 8.79 -0.51 -23.13
C LEU A 138 7.46 -0.96 -23.73
N SER A 139 7.47 -1.54 -24.93
CA SER A 139 6.24 -2.04 -25.57
C SER A 139 5.66 -3.29 -24.89
N THR A 140 6.49 -4.04 -24.17
CA THR A 140 6.12 -5.27 -23.46
C THR A 140 6.06 -5.10 -21.95
N ILE A 141 6.15 -3.86 -21.45
CA ILE A 141 6.28 -3.56 -20.02
C ILE A 141 5.13 -4.13 -19.17
N ASP A 142 3.93 -4.23 -19.74
CA ASP A 142 2.76 -4.79 -19.06
C ASP A 142 2.99 -6.23 -18.58
N GLN A 143 3.80 -7.02 -19.31
CA GLN A 143 4.11 -8.41 -18.96
C GLN A 143 4.85 -8.50 -17.63
N PHE A 144 5.69 -7.51 -17.30
CA PHE A 144 6.43 -7.49 -16.05
C PHE A 144 5.51 -7.34 -14.83
N PHE A 145 4.35 -6.69 -14.98
CA PHE A 145 3.36 -6.63 -13.90
C PHE A 145 2.62 -7.95 -13.66
N ASP A 146 2.63 -8.85 -14.64
CA ASP A 146 2.00 -10.17 -14.57
C ASP A 146 2.99 -11.27 -14.15
N LEU A 147 4.29 -10.97 -14.09
CA LEU A 147 5.31 -11.85 -13.54
C LEU A 147 5.09 -12.11 -12.04
N ASN A 148 5.72 -13.19 -11.55
CA ASN A 148 5.64 -13.58 -10.15
C ASN A 148 6.04 -12.41 -9.23
N PRO A 149 5.19 -11.97 -8.27
CA PRO A 149 5.51 -10.86 -7.37
C PRO A 149 6.81 -11.03 -6.56
N ASN A 150 7.32 -12.27 -6.42
CA ASN A 150 8.57 -12.58 -5.75
C ASN A 150 9.82 -12.32 -6.60
N SER A 151 9.69 -12.12 -7.91
CA SER A 151 10.83 -11.77 -8.79
C SER A 151 11.21 -10.30 -8.70
N HIS A 152 10.34 -9.47 -8.13
CA HIS A 152 10.51 -8.02 -8.02
C HIS A 152 11.01 -7.62 -6.65
N ASP A 153 11.66 -6.46 -6.56
CA ASP A 153 12.05 -5.83 -5.32
C ASP A 153 10.82 -5.56 -4.45
N ARG A 154 10.76 -6.21 -3.28
CA ARG A 154 9.70 -6.03 -2.28
C ARG A 154 10.13 -5.13 -1.12
N GLY A 155 11.24 -4.41 -1.28
CA GLY A 155 11.80 -3.48 -0.32
C GLY A 155 12.60 -4.17 0.77
N HIS A 156 13.75 -4.74 0.42
CA HIS A 156 14.63 -5.37 1.42
C HIS A 156 14.97 -4.36 2.54
N CYS A 157 14.82 -4.77 3.80
CA CYS A 157 14.95 -3.88 4.96
C CYS A 157 14.04 -2.62 4.94
N GLY A 158 12.89 -2.68 4.25
CA GLY A 158 11.95 -1.57 4.13
C GLY A 158 12.42 -0.46 3.17
N ARG A 159 13.42 -0.74 2.32
CA ARG A 159 13.93 0.20 1.32
C ARG A 159 13.94 -0.42 -0.06
N ARG A 160 13.58 0.37 -1.06
CA ARG A 160 13.72 0.02 -2.47
C ARG A 160 15.21 -0.13 -2.83
N SER A 161 15.50 -0.99 -3.78
CA SER A 161 16.79 -1.09 -4.44
C SER A 161 17.13 0.23 -5.12
N ALA A 162 18.42 0.55 -5.22
CA ALA A 162 18.86 1.79 -5.87
C ALA A 162 18.68 1.74 -7.41
N SER A 163 18.72 0.55 -8.00
CA SER A 163 18.69 0.36 -9.46
C SER A 163 17.28 0.24 -10.03
N GLY A 164 16.28 -0.24 -9.28
CA GLY A 164 15.00 -0.66 -9.87
C GLY A 164 15.00 -2.12 -10.31
N ASP A 165 13.79 -2.60 -10.63
CA ASP A 165 13.54 -3.92 -11.23
C ASP A 165 13.86 -3.91 -12.73
N LEU A 166 13.62 -2.78 -13.39
CA LEU A 166 13.93 -2.52 -14.79
C LEU A 166 14.66 -1.18 -14.91
N THR A 167 15.78 -1.19 -15.63
CA THR A 167 16.58 -0.01 -15.97
C THR A 167 16.69 0.17 -17.47
N LEU A 168 16.43 1.37 -17.97
CA LEU A 168 16.56 1.73 -19.38
C LEU A 168 17.36 3.03 -19.52
N THR A 169 17.96 3.24 -20.69
CA THR A 169 18.69 4.47 -21.00
C THR A 169 18.05 5.18 -22.19
N GLY A 170 17.74 6.48 -22.02
CA GLY A 170 17.19 7.32 -23.07
C GLY A 170 18.03 8.58 -23.30
N LEU A 171 18.15 9.02 -24.55
CA LEU A 171 18.84 10.25 -24.93
C LEU A 171 17.84 11.34 -25.27
N ASP A 172 17.95 12.50 -24.63
CA ASP A 172 17.11 13.65 -24.97
C ASP A 172 17.45 14.16 -26.38
N HIS A 173 16.43 14.19 -27.25
CA HIS A 173 16.62 14.49 -28.68
C HIS A 173 17.19 15.89 -28.96
N ASN A 174 16.94 16.87 -28.07
CA ASN A 174 17.35 18.26 -28.26
C ASN A 174 18.75 18.54 -27.72
N THR A 175 19.08 17.95 -26.58
CA THR A 175 20.30 18.27 -25.82
C THR A 175 21.36 17.18 -25.91
N GLY A 176 21.01 15.98 -26.39
CA GLY A 176 21.87 14.80 -26.36
C GLY A 176 22.19 14.31 -24.95
N THR A 177 21.48 14.83 -23.93
CA THR A 177 21.69 14.42 -22.54
C THR A 177 21.17 13.00 -22.32
N GLU A 178 21.96 12.18 -21.64
CA GLU A 178 21.56 10.84 -21.22
C GLU A 178 20.72 10.85 -19.92
N TYR A 179 19.63 10.08 -19.96
CA TYR A 179 18.69 9.85 -18.88
C TYR A 179 18.59 8.36 -18.57
N HIS A 180 18.62 8.05 -17.27
CA HIS A 180 18.43 6.73 -16.69
C HIS A 180 16.99 6.61 -16.20
N ILE A 181 16.30 5.58 -16.64
CA ILE A 181 14.91 5.30 -16.24
C ILE A 181 14.90 4.05 -15.41
N ALA A 182 14.39 4.15 -14.18
CA ALA A 182 14.25 3.02 -13.27
C ALA A 182 12.76 2.79 -12.95
N VAL A 183 12.33 1.52 -13.00
CA VAL A 183 10.97 1.10 -12.67
C VAL A 183 11.00 0.08 -11.53
N TRP A 184 10.15 0.25 -10.53
CA TRP A 184 9.91 -0.72 -9.47
C TRP A 184 8.46 -1.21 -9.52
N PHE A 185 8.24 -2.43 -10.01
CA PHE A 185 6.91 -2.95 -10.32
C PHE A 185 6.09 -3.20 -9.05
N HIS A 186 6.71 -3.75 -7.99
CA HIS A 186 6.03 -3.95 -6.72
C HIS A 186 5.50 -2.64 -6.14
N PHE A 187 6.27 -1.56 -6.27
CA PHE A 187 5.92 -0.26 -5.69
C PHE A 187 5.07 0.62 -6.60
N GLY A 188 4.88 0.22 -7.87
CA GLY A 188 4.23 1.05 -8.89
C GLY A 188 4.97 2.38 -9.05
N ALA A 189 6.31 2.33 -9.07
CA ALA A 189 7.17 3.49 -9.05
C ALA A 189 8.03 3.59 -10.31
N VAL A 190 8.25 4.83 -10.78
CA VAL A 190 9.10 5.18 -11.92
C VAL A 190 9.93 6.39 -11.55
N GLN A 191 11.20 6.36 -11.92
CA GLN A 191 12.09 7.51 -11.77
C GLN A 191 12.85 7.72 -13.09
N VAL A 192 13.02 8.98 -13.48
CA VAL A 192 13.79 9.37 -14.66
C VAL A 192 14.85 10.36 -14.20
N LEU A 193 16.11 9.93 -14.21
CA LEU A 193 17.25 10.66 -13.67
C LEU A 193 18.19 11.08 -14.79
N LYS A 194 18.63 12.33 -14.78
CA LYS A 194 19.75 12.75 -15.62
C LYS A 194 21.04 12.12 -15.06
N HIS A 195 21.84 11.48 -15.90
CA HIS A 195 23.05 10.74 -15.50
C HIS A 195 24.02 11.55 -14.62
N THR A 196 23.99 12.89 -14.72
CA THR A 196 24.92 13.80 -14.04
C THR A 196 24.45 14.36 -12.69
N ARG A 197 23.28 13.98 -12.13
CA ARG A 197 22.80 14.52 -10.83
C ARG A 197 22.74 13.44 -9.75
N VAL A 198 23.39 13.73 -8.62
CA VAL A 198 23.43 12.91 -7.39
C VAL A 198 22.23 13.19 -6.45
N ASP A 199 21.40 14.20 -6.75
CA ASP A 199 20.26 14.60 -5.91
C ASP A 199 19.00 13.77 -6.24
N ALA A 200 18.97 12.55 -5.71
CA ALA A 200 18.21 11.41 -6.24
C ALA A 200 16.77 11.21 -5.72
N ASP A 201 16.06 12.23 -5.22
CA ASP A 201 14.71 11.99 -4.63
C ASP A 201 13.59 12.94 -5.09
N HIS A 202 13.85 13.88 -6.01
CA HIS A 202 12.87 14.93 -6.32
C HIS A 202 11.79 14.57 -7.34
N ASP A 203 11.94 13.49 -8.14
CA ASP A 203 10.98 13.13 -9.19
C ASP A 203 10.70 11.61 -9.25
N LEU A 204 10.40 10.99 -8.11
CA LEU A 204 9.91 9.61 -8.06
C LEU A 204 8.39 9.59 -8.26
N PHE A 205 7.92 9.12 -9.41
CA PHE A 205 6.51 8.92 -9.70
C PHE A 205 6.04 7.62 -9.09
N ARG A 206 5.13 7.66 -8.12
CA ARG A 206 4.69 6.44 -7.43
C ARG A 206 3.20 6.43 -7.12
N LEU A 207 2.59 5.25 -7.28
CA LEU A 207 1.29 4.91 -6.72
C LEU A 207 1.38 3.48 -6.15
N PRO A 208 0.96 3.20 -4.90
CA PRO A 208 0.49 4.16 -3.93
C PRO A 208 1.63 4.89 -3.21
N THR A 209 1.34 6.10 -2.73
CA THR A 209 2.18 6.86 -1.82
C THR A 209 1.33 7.56 -0.76
N CYS A 210 1.89 7.77 0.42
CA CYS A 210 1.27 8.52 1.51
C CYS A 210 2.19 9.67 1.92
N SER A 211 1.61 10.83 2.26
CA SER A 211 2.40 12.00 2.64
C SER A 211 3.18 11.76 3.93
N LEU A 212 4.44 12.16 3.96
CA LEU A 212 5.25 12.17 5.18
C LEU A 212 4.75 13.21 6.20
N GLU A 213 4.13 14.29 5.72
CA GLU A 213 3.61 15.40 6.55
C GLU A 213 2.29 15.04 7.22
N ALA A 214 1.49 14.21 6.56
CA ALA A 214 0.20 13.74 7.04
C ALA A 214 0.16 12.19 6.98
N PRO A 215 0.87 11.51 7.90
CA PRO A 215 0.99 10.05 7.86
C PRO A 215 -0.37 9.36 7.98
N LEU A 216 -0.57 8.32 7.15
CA LEU A 216 -1.79 7.54 7.09
C LEU A 216 -1.73 6.40 8.13
N PRO A 217 -2.68 6.31 9.08
CA PRO A 217 -2.79 5.12 9.92
C PRO A 217 -3.07 3.88 9.08
N MET A 218 -2.36 2.78 9.35
CA MET A 218 -2.66 1.47 8.79
C MET A 218 -4.14 1.14 9.07
N PRO A 219 -4.96 0.71 8.08
CA PRO A 219 -6.37 0.44 8.29
C PRO A 219 -6.60 -0.84 9.09
N ASP A 220 -7.55 -0.81 10.01
CA ASP A 220 -7.84 -1.94 10.93
C ASP A 220 -8.25 -3.22 10.21
N ARG A 221 -8.92 -3.10 9.06
CA ARG A 221 -9.33 -4.25 8.26
C ARG A 221 -8.14 -5.08 7.73
N LEU A 222 -6.98 -4.44 7.50
CA LEU A 222 -5.78 -5.13 7.01
C LEU A 222 -4.98 -5.78 8.15
N LEU A 223 -5.40 -5.57 9.40
CA LEU A 223 -4.73 -6.04 10.60
C LEU A 223 -5.56 -7.08 11.38
N ARG A 224 -6.54 -7.70 10.73
CA ARG A 224 -7.46 -8.66 11.35
C ARG A 224 -7.56 -9.91 10.49
N ALA A 225 -7.65 -11.05 11.14
CA ALA A 225 -7.96 -12.33 10.52
C ALA A 225 -9.35 -12.30 9.86
N PRO A 226 -9.64 -13.21 8.90
CA PRO A 226 -8.76 -14.27 8.39
C PRO A 226 -7.64 -13.73 7.49
N TRP A 227 -6.41 -14.23 7.66
CA TRP A 227 -5.26 -13.81 6.87
C TRP A 227 -5.26 -14.50 5.51
N THR A 228 -5.37 -13.72 4.45
CA THR A 228 -5.23 -14.21 3.07
C THR A 228 -3.92 -13.70 2.45
N GLU A 229 -3.41 -14.40 1.44
CA GLU A 229 -2.23 -13.94 0.69
C GLU A 229 -2.44 -12.54 0.10
N GLU A 230 -3.62 -12.27 -0.48
CA GLU A 230 -3.94 -10.94 -1.02
C GLU A 230 -3.90 -9.86 0.07
N GLN A 231 -4.40 -10.15 1.27
CA GLN A 231 -4.38 -9.21 2.39
C GLN A 231 -2.95 -8.96 2.88
N LEU A 232 -2.11 -9.99 3.00
CA LEU A 232 -0.71 -9.86 3.42
C LEU A 232 0.11 -9.10 2.37
N ASP A 233 -0.12 -9.34 1.08
CA ASP A 233 0.52 -8.61 0.00
C ASP A 233 0.06 -7.14 -0.04
N PHE A 234 -1.23 -6.87 0.25
CA PHE A 234 -1.72 -5.49 0.34
C PHE A 234 -1.13 -4.77 1.57
N LEU A 235 -1.03 -5.48 2.69
CA LEU A 235 -0.39 -4.96 3.90
C LEU A 235 1.07 -4.61 3.61
N GLN A 236 1.82 -5.49 2.94
CA GLN A 236 3.22 -5.23 2.57
C GLN A 236 3.37 -4.04 1.63
N LEU A 237 2.49 -3.90 0.63
CA LEU A 237 2.53 -2.75 -0.29
C LEU A 237 2.39 -1.42 0.44
N LEU A 238 1.61 -1.38 1.53
CA LEU A 238 1.34 -0.17 2.31
C LEU A 238 2.25 0.00 3.53
N SER A 239 2.98 -1.03 3.96
CA SER A 239 3.66 -1.05 5.27
C SER A 239 4.78 0.00 5.40
N ALA A 240 5.41 0.37 4.28
CA ALA A 240 6.46 1.38 4.26
C ALA A 240 5.94 2.82 4.43
N ASP A 241 4.72 3.09 3.96
CA ASP A 241 4.17 4.46 3.92
C ASP A 241 3.12 4.72 5.02
N THR A 242 2.53 3.67 5.58
CA THR A 242 1.49 3.77 6.61
C THR A 242 2.04 3.54 8.01
N CYS A 243 1.49 4.26 8.97
CA CYS A 243 1.92 4.19 10.36
C CYS A 243 1.10 3.17 11.14
N LEU A 244 1.80 2.37 11.96
CA LEU A 244 1.20 1.45 12.91
C LEU A 244 1.72 1.78 14.31
N ASP A 245 0.81 1.99 15.26
CA ASP A 245 1.18 2.18 16.67
C ASP A 245 1.53 0.85 17.35
N GLU A 246 2.28 0.96 18.44
CA GLU A 246 2.79 -0.18 19.20
C GLU A 246 1.68 -1.07 19.76
N THR A 247 0.56 -0.48 20.21
CA THR A 247 -0.54 -1.24 20.81
C THR A 247 -1.20 -2.14 19.78
N ARG A 248 -1.51 -1.61 18.59
CA ARG A 248 -2.08 -2.38 17.49
C ARG A 248 -1.06 -3.39 16.95
N SER A 249 0.19 -3.00 16.78
CA SER A 249 1.28 -3.88 16.35
C SER A 249 1.44 -5.11 17.25
N ARG A 250 1.51 -4.89 18.57
CA ARG A 250 1.57 -5.95 19.59
C ARG A 250 0.37 -6.88 19.51
N ARG A 251 -0.84 -6.30 19.39
CA ARG A 251 -2.09 -7.07 19.34
C ARG A 251 -2.12 -8.02 18.14
N VAL A 252 -1.62 -7.59 16.98
CA VAL A 252 -1.62 -8.40 15.75
C VAL A 252 -0.76 -9.65 15.90
N LEU A 253 0.52 -9.53 16.28
CA LEU A 253 1.41 -10.69 16.44
C LEU A 253 0.94 -11.61 17.58
N ARG A 254 0.47 -11.02 18.69
CA ARG A 254 -0.09 -11.81 19.80
C ARG A 254 -1.27 -12.67 19.33
N GLN A 255 -2.13 -12.10 18.48
CA GLN A 255 -3.32 -12.80 18.00
C GLN A 255 -2.96 -13.94 17.05
N THR A 256 -1.99 -13.77 16.14
CA THR A 256 -1.53 -14.86 15.26
C THR A 256 -0.89 -16.00 16.02
N ILE A 257 -0.11 -15.71 17.07
CA ILE A 257 0.42 -16.75 17.97
C ILE A 257 -0.73 -17.48 18.68
N LYS A 258 -1.73 -16.75 19.19
CA LYS A 258 -2.89 -17.35 19.89
C LYS A 258 -3.71 -18.24 18.95
N ASP A 259 -3.92 -17.80 17.72
CA ASP A 259 -4.69 -18.52 16.70
C ASP A 259 -3.88 -19.62 16.01
N ARG A 260 -2.60 -19.78 16.37
CA ARG A 260 -1.65 -20.75 15.80
C ARG A 260 -1.50 -20.62 14.28
N ASP A 261 -1.67 -19.42 13.75
CA ASP A 261 -1.45 -19.10 12.33
C ASP A 261 0.02 -18.75 12.08
N TYR A 262 0.83 -19.78 11.88
CA TYR A 262 2.28 -19.64 11.71
C TYR A 262 2.66 -18.90 10.43
N LYS A 263 1.95 -19.17 9.32
CA LYS A 263 2.25 -18.54 8.02
C LYS A 263 2.04 -17.04 8.06
N ALA A 264 0.91 -16.59 8.62
CA ALA A 264 0.68 -15.15 8.80
C ALA A 264 1.69 -14.54 9.75
N PHE A 265 2.01 -15.22 10.86
CA PHE A 265 3.01 -14.74 11.82
C PHE A 265 4.39 -14.55 11.20
N GLU A 266 4.92 -15.54 10.49
CA GLU A 266 6.20 -15.47 9.80
C GLU A 266 6.25 -14.31 8.80
N ARG A 267 5.21 -14.19 7.98
CA ARG A 267 5.10 -13.10 6.99
C ARG A 267 5.09 -11.73 7.66
N LEU A 268 4.26 -11.54 8.69
CA LEU A 268 4.16 -10.29 9.44
C LEU A 268 5.48 -9.94 10.13
N LEU A 269 6.17 -10.92 10.69
CA LEU A 269 7.45 -10.74 11.37
C LEU A 269 8.54 -10.22 10.42
N GLY A 270 8.48 -10.61 9.14
CA GLY A 270 9.40 -10.15 8.09
C GLY A 270 9.10 -8.75 7.56
N LEU A 271 7.90 -8.20 7.81
CA LEU A 271 7.52 -6.89 7.29
C LEU A 271 8.26 -5.76 8.00
N HIS A 272 8.47 -4.67 7.26
CA HIS A 272 8.95 -3.40 7.81
C HIS A 272 7.78 -2.43 7.87
N ILE A 273 7.52 -1.91 9.06
CA ILE A 273 6.44 -0.99 9.35
C ILE A 273 6.98 0.36 9.79
N ARG A 274 6.23 1.41 9.52
CA ARG A 274 6.53 2.74 10.02
C ARG A 274 5.79 3.01 11.34
N ASN A 275 6.46 3.69 12.26
CA ASN A 275 5.85 4.23 13.48
C ASN A 275 5.66 5.75 13.31
N TRP A 276 4.66 6.32 13.98
CA TRP A 276 4.40 7.76 14.04
C TRP A 276 5.61 8.61 14.45
N LEU A 277 6.47 8.08 15.31
CA LEU A 277 7.64 8.80 15.85
C LEU A 277 8.87 8.75 14.93
N TYR A 278 8.92 7.83 13.97
CA TYR A 278 10.10 7.60 13.14
C TYR A 278 9.78 7.77 11.66
N LYS A 279 10.65 8.47 10.94
CA LYS A 279 10.49 8.71 9.49
C LYS A 279 10.82 7.49 8.64
N TYR A 280 11.53 6.50 9.18
CA TYR A 280 11.97 5.31 8.46
C TYR A 280 11.25 4.05 8.94
N PRO A 281 10.94 3.10 8.03
CA PRO A 281 10.42 1.79 8.40
C PRO A 281 11.42 1.02 9.26
N LYS A 282 10.91 0.30 10.27
CA LYS A 282 11.66 -0.67 11.08
C LYS A 282 11.00 -2.04 10.94
N ARG A 283 11.73 -3.11 11.24
CA ARG A 283 11.15 -4.46 11.34
C ARG A 283 9.95 -4.43 12.27
N TRP A 284 8.95 -5.26 11.99
CA TRP A 284 7.79 -5.40 12.84
C TRP A 284 8.24 -5.67 14.29
N PRO A 285 7.88 -4.81 15.26
CA PRO A 285 8.45 -4.86 16.59
C PRO A 285 7.99 -6.11 17.32
N VAL A 286 8.96 -6.81 17.90
CA VAL A 286 8.72 -7.93 18.79
C VAL A 286 8.89 -7.44 20.22
N LEU A 287 7.94 -7.83 21.08
CA LEU A 287 7.90 -7.43 22.47
C LEU A 287 7.97 -8.69 23.36
N PRO A 288 8.36 -8.55 24.64
CA PRO A 288 8.47 -9.66 25.59
C PRO A 288 7.18 -10.47 25.70
N ASN A 289 6.05 -9.78 25.57
CA ASN A 289 4.74 -10.40 25.60
C ASN A 289 4.54 -11.44 24.48
N HIS A 290 5.16 -11.28 23.32
CA HIS A 290 5.07 -12.26 22.23
C HIS A 290 5.76 -13.57 22.62
N PHE A 291 6.93 -13.51 23.25
CA PHE A 291 7.63 -14.70 23.77
C PHE A 291 6.82 -15.40 24.86
N GLN A 292 6.28 -14.63 25.81
CA GLN A 292 5.43 -15.19 26.87
C GLN A 292 4.18 -15.88 26.32
N VAL A 293 3.54 -15.28 25.32
CA VAL A 293 2.34 -15.84 24.69
C VAL A 293 2.71 -17.08 23.87
N ALA A 294 3.83 -17.06 23.13
CA ALA A 294 4.30 -18.23 22.40
C ALA A 294 4.61 -19.40 23.36
N LEU A 295 5.29 -19.14 24.48
CA LEU A 295 5.52 -20.14 25.53
C LEU A 295 4.20 -20.70 26.10
N LYS A 296 3.23 -19.81 26.38
CA LYS A 296 1.95 -20.21 26.96
C LYS A 296 1.14 -21.17 26.06
N TYR A 297 1.21 -20.99 24.75
CA TYR A 297 0.45 -21.78 23.78
C TYR A 297 1.27 -22.89 23.10
N ALA A 298 2.55 -23.03 23.45
CA ALA A 298 3.38 -24.12 22.97
C ALA A 298 3.00 -25.43 23.67
N GLU A 299 2.67 -26.46 22.90
CA GLU A 299 2.50 -27.82 23.44
C GLU A 299 3.87 -28.41 23.83
N ASN A 300 4.87 -28.23 22.96
CA ASN A 300 6.27 -28.55 23.21
C ASN A 300 7.13 -27.34 22.83
N ALA A 301 7.71 -26.66 23.82
CA ALA A 301 8.48 -25.43 23.60
C ALA A 301 9.69 -25.62 22.67
N ARG A 302 10.28 -26.83 22.61
CA ARG A 302 11.44 -27.13 21.77
C ARG A 302 11.09 -27.19 20.29
N GLU A 303 9.92 -27.71 19.98
CA GLU A 303 9.45 -27.95 18.60
C GLU A 303 8.45 -26.89 18.13
N ASP A 304 8.08 -25.95 19.00
CA ASP A 304 7.14 -24.88 18.68
C ASP A 304 7.74 -23.94 17.62
N PRO A 305 7.11 -23.82 16.44
CA PRO A 305 7.67 -23.08 15.32
C PRO A 305 7.67 -21.56 15.58
N PHE A 306 6.77 -21.04 16.43
CA PHE A 306 6.75 -19.62 16.79
C PHE A 306 7.93 -19.28 17.70
N LEU A 307 8.19 -20.11 18.72
CA LEU A 307 9.33 -19.93 19.62
C LEU A 307 10.66 -20.08 18.89
N GLN A 308 10.81 -21.10 18.04
CA GLN A 308 12.02 -21.27 17.23
C GLN A 308 12.27 -20.04 16.34
N LEU A 309 11.23 -19.50 15.69
CA LEU A 309 11.37 -18.32 14.84
C LEU A 309 11.72 -17.06 15.64
N LEU A 310 11.05 -16.84 16.78
CA LEU A 310 11.31 -15.71 17.67
C LEU A 310 12.73 -15.76 18.24
N VAL A 311 13.19 -16.91 18.71
CA VAL A 311 14.54 -17.06 19.27
C VAL A 311 15.62 -16.98 18.19
N SER A 312 15.39 -17.55 17.01
CA SER A 312 16.41 -17.51 15.94
C SER A 312 16.56 -16.13 15.30
N GLN A 313 15.49 -15.36 15.15
CA GLN A 313 15.52 -14.10 14.37
C GLN A 313 15.37 -12.82 15.19
N ARG A 314 14.91 -12.92 16.44
CA ARG A 314 14.42 -11.78 17.24
C ARG A 314 14.87 -11.82 18.70
N TRP A 315 15.83 -12.66 19.06
CA TRP A 315 16.34 -12.75 20.43
C TRP A 315 17.03 -11.47 20.90
N ASP A 316 17.77 -10.83 20.00
CA ASP A 316 18.54 -9.61 20.27
C ASP A 316 17.65 -8.36 20.36
N ASP A 317 16.36 -8.46 19.99
CA ASP A 317 15.40 -7.36 20.13
C ASP A 317 14.92 -7.18 21.59
N LEU A 318 15.14 -8.18 22.46
CA LEU A 318 14.78 -8.14 23.88
C LEU A 318 15.86 -7.42 24.70
N SER A 319 15.42 -6.53 25.60
CA SER A 319 16.32 -5.79 26.50
C SER A 319 17.13 -6.75 27.39
N ASP A 320 18.31 -6.30 27.83
CA ASP A 320 19.12 -7.04 28.80
C ASP A 320 18.43 -7.15 30.16
N ASP A 321 17.50 -6.25 30.50
CA ASP A 321 16.73 -6.30 31.76
C ASP A 321 15.75 -7.50 31.81
N GLU A 322 15.58 -8.23 30.72
CA GLU A 322 14.61 -9.32 30.57
C GLU A 322 15.24 -10.70 30.81
N LEU A 323 16.33 -10.76 31.59
CA LEU A 323 17.07 -12.00 31.90
C LEU A 323 16.18 -13.13 32.40
N LEU A 324 15.16 -12.83 33.20
CA LEU A 324 14.23 -13.84 33.72
C LEU A 324 13.42 -14.50 32.60
N LEU A 325 12.92 -13.70 31.65
CA LEU A 325 12.18 -14.23 30.49
C LEU A 325 13.11 -15.00 29.57
N LYS A 326 14.30 -14.45 29.29
CA LYS A 326 15.32 -15.14 28.48
C LYS A 326 15.70 -16.49 29.10
N GLY A 327 15.91 -16.53 30.41
CA GLY A 327 16.20 -17.75 31.17
C GLY A 327 15.07 -18.77 31.09
N GLU A 328 13.82 -18.35 31.27
CA GLU A 328 12.66 -19.24 31.21
C GLU A 328 12.45 -19.84 29.81
N VAL A 329 12.54 -19.02 28.76
CA VAL A 329 12.46 -19.49 27.37
C VAL A 329 13.54 -20.55 27.10
N MET A 330 14.80 -20.25 27.45
CA MET A 330 15.90 -21.18 27.21
C MET A 330 15.80 -22.46 28.03
N LYS A 331 15.28 -22.39 29.27
CA LYS A 331 15.02 -23.56 30.10
C LYS A 331 13.96 -24.45 29.46
N GLN A 332 12.81 -23.91 29.08
CA GLN A 332 11.71 -24.68 28.48
C GLN A 332 12.12 -25.28 27.13
N MET A 333 12.91 -24.58 26.31
CA MET A 333 13.43 -25.12 25.05
C MET A 333 14.48 -26.24 25.23
N ARG A 334 15.18 -26.29 26.38
CA ARG A 334 16.16 -27.33 26.72
C ARG A 334 15.54 -28.55 27.41
N VAL A 335 14.42 -28.39 28.12
CA VAL A 335 13.82 -29.41 28.99
C VAL A 335 12.92 -30.42 28.26
N GLY A 336 12.63 -30.24 26.96
CA GLY A 336 11.83 -31.18 26.15
C GLY A 336 12.44 -32.57 25.87
N CYS A 337 13.29 -33.10 26.77
CA CYS A 337 13.75 -34.49 26.80
C CYS A 337 13.33 -35.10 28.14
N THR A 338 12.08 -35.57 28.21
CA THR A 338 11.68 -36.64 29.14
C THR A 338 10.59 -37.47 28.48
#